data_AF-A0A2G9PMJ1-F1
#
_entry.id   AF-A0A2G9PMJ1-F1
#
_cell.length_a   1.000
_cell.length_b   1.000
_cell.length_c   1.000
_cell.angle_alpha   90.00
_cell.angle_beta   90.00
_cell.angle_gamma   90.00
#
_symmetry.space_group_name_H-M   'P 1'
#
loop_
_entity.id
_entity.type
_entity.pdbx_description
1 polymer ?
#
loop_
_entity_poly.entity_id
_entity_poly.type
_entity_poly.pdbx_seq_one_letter_code
_entity_poly.pdbx_strand_id
1 'polypeptide(L)'
;MLRTKKKGIMGIGTLIIFIATILVAAVAAGVIISTAGLLQQRSLIVSDDARKRLVNTVEIISVIAEGNSTQENLRHFESLLRLGPGSNPIQLRTMGISMLTQTWTSAASLSHTSIDNYSYRISSSVNTTNWVSVPDRDSDGVNELIQLFIGADGYLDVKMNLSNPSLADAYATANLGKINFSGTTSQQLTNIEAAFFDDSQNLYGYIVVHGYNNGSQLRPTSSNITIQNFVDTCNFDLLEPENHWCYQIKLGNSDTVLEAGETVNILYTPKRGHELGTDDEFELTYYPDRGALSRINRKTPDVITAIKVFIFP
;
A
#
# COMPACT_ATOMS: atom_id res chain seq x y z
N MET A 1 -75.03 -14.92 -65.83
CA MET A 1 -73.75 -14.16 -65.85
C MET A 1 -73.59 -13.42 -64.52
N LEU A 2 -72.81 -13.94 -63.58
CA LEU A 2 -72.55 -13.30 -62.27
C LEU A 2 -71.33 -12.37 -62.38
N ARG A 3 -71.58 -11.05 -62.38
CA ARG A 3 -70.55 -10.00 -62.48
C ARG A 3 -69.83 -9.83 -61.12
N THR A 4 -68.72 -10.53 -60.99
CA THR A 4 -67.53 -10.29 -60.14
C THR A 4 -67.58 -9.18 -59.07
N LYS A 5 -67.86 -9.56 -57.81
CA LYS A 5 -67.48 -8.83 -56.57
C LYS A 5 -65.96 -8.90 -56.28
N LYS A 6 -65.07 -8.72 -57.28
CA LYS A 6 -63.60 -8.85 -57.06
C LYS A 6 -62.91 -7.59 -56.50
N LYS A 7 -63.56 -6.42 -56.55
CA LYS A 7 -62.93 -5.14 -56.11
C LYS A 7 -62.90 -4.94 -54.59
N GLY A 8 -63.87 -5.47 -53.82
CA GLY A 8 -63.89 -5.35 -52.35
C GLY A 8 -62.85 -6.22 -51.64
N ILE A 9 -62.40 -7.29 -52.29
CA ILE A 9 -61.43 -8.26 -51.72
C ILE A 9 -59.99 -7.71 -51.82
N MET A 10 -59.69 -6.85 -52.79
CA MET A 10 -58.33 -6.30 -53.00
C MET A 10 -57.94 -5.27 -51.92
N GLY A 11 -58.89 -4.52 -51.37
CA GLY A 11 -58.64 -3.55 -50.28
C GLY A 11 -58.38 -4.18 -48.90
N ILE A 12 -58.84 -5.41 -48.70
CA ILE A 12 -58.55 -6.17 -47.48
C ILE A 12 -57.07 -6.59 -47.46
N GLY A 13 -56.50 -6.97 -48.61
CA GLY A 13 -55.08 -7.29 -48.73
C GLY A 13 -54.16 -6.11 -48.42
N THR A 14 -54.53 -4.89 -48.86
CA THR A 14 -53.76 -3.68 -48.55
C THR A 14 -53.83 -3.30 -47.08
N LEU A 15 -54.99 -3.49 -46.42
CA LEU A 15 -55.15 -3.25 -44.98
C LEU A 15 -54.31 -4.23 -44.14
N ILE A 16 -54.25 -5.51 -44.53
CA ILE A 16 -53.44 -6.52 -43.84
C ILE A 16 -51.95 -6.16 -43.91
N ILE A 17 -51.46 -5.80 -45.10
CA ILE A 17 -50.06 -5.39 -45.29
C ILE A 17 -49.75 -4.12 -44.51
N PHE A 18 -50.67 -3.15 -44.51
CA PHE A 18 -50.52 -1.91 -43.77
C PHE A 18 -50.32 -2.17 -42.27
N ILE A 19 -51.19 -2.98 -41.67
CA ILE A 19 -51.08 -3.35 -40.25
C ILE A 19 -49.79 -4.13 -39.98
N ALA A 20 -49.42 -5.07 -40.86
CA ALA A 20 -48.19 -5.84 -40.72
C ALA A 20 -46.95 -4.93 -40.72
N THR A 21 -46.87 -3.95 -41.62
CA THR A 21 -45.74 -3.01 -41.67
C THR A 21 -45.63 -2.15 -40.42
N ILE A 22 -46.76 -1.71 -39.85
CA ILE A 22 -46.78 -0.94 -38.60
C ILE A 22 -46.27 -1.79 -37.44
N LEU A 23 -46.69 -3.05 -37.33
CA LEU A 23 -46.23 -3.93 -36.26
C LEU A 23 -44.73 -4.22 -36.35
N VAL A 24 -44.22 -4.52 -37.55
CA VAL A 24 -42.78 -4.72 -37.76
C VAL A 24 -42.00 -3.45 -37.45
N ALA A 25 -42.50 -2.28 -37.88
CA ALA A 25 -41.88 -0.99 -37.57
C ALA A 25 -41.84 -0.70 -36.06
N ALA A 26 -42.90 -1.04 -35.31
CA ALA A 26 -42.95 -0.85 -33.86
C ALA A 26 -41.91 -1.71 -33.13
N VAL A 27 -41.77 -2.99 -33.50
CA VAL A 27 -40.75 -3.88 -32.92
C VAL A 27 -39.34 -3.39 -33.28
N ALA A 28 -39.11 -3.02 -34.54
CA ALA A 28 -37.82 -2.50 -35.00
C ALA A 28 -37.45 -1.19 -34.25
N ALA A 29 -38.40 -0.27 -34.08
CA ALA A 29 -38.20 0.95 -33.30
C ALA A 29 -37.85 0.66 -31.84
N GLY A 30 -38.53 -0.30 -31.21
CA GLY A 30 -38.22 -0.75 -29.85
C GLY A 30 -36.77 -1.25 -29.70
N VAL A 31 -36.30 -2.05 -30.66
CA VAL A 31 -34.91 -2.54 -30.69
C VAL A 31 -33.92 -1.40 -30.91
N ILE A 32 -34.22 -0.47 -31.82
CA ILE A 32 -33.37 0.70 -32.11
C ILE A 32 -33.23 1.58 -30.86
N ILE A 33 -34.34 1.89 -30.18
CA ILE A 33 -34.34 2.71 -28.97
C ILE A 33 -33.57 2.01 -27.85
N SER A 34 -33.81 0.71 -27.64
CA SER A 34 -33.10 -0.08 -26.63
C SER A 34 -31.59 -0.11 -26.88
N THR A 35 -31.19 -0.36 -28.13
CA THR A 35 -29.78 -0.40 -28.51
C THR A 35 -29.13 0.97 -28.40
N ALA A 36 -29.80 2.04 -28.85
CA ALA A 36 -29.32 3.41 -28.72
C ALA A 36 -29.16 3.82 -27.25
N GLY A 37 -30.11 3.47 -26.38
CA GLY A 37 -30.03 3.74 -24.95
C GLY A 37 -28.85 3.05 -24.28
N LEU A 38 -28.63 1.77 -24.58
CA LEU A 38 -27.47 1.02 -24.07
C LEU A 38 -26.14 1.64 -24.54
N LEU A 39 -26.06 2.01 -25.82
CA LEU A 39 -24.86 2.65 -26.38
C LEU A 39 -24.60 4.02 -25.75
N GLN A 40 -25.65 4.81 -25.49
CA GLN A 40 -25.53 6.10 -24.79
C GLN A 40 -25.00 5.91 -23.37
N GLN A 41 -25.57 4.98 -22.58
CA GLN A 41 -25.09 4.70 -21.22
C GLN A 41 -23.62 4.26 -21.23
N ARG A 42 -23.24 3.36 -22.15
CA ARG A 42 -21.85 2.93 -22.30
C ARG A 42 -20.93 4.09 -22.70
N SER A 43 -21.36 4.94 -23.63
CA SER A 43 -20.58 6.10 -24.08
C SER A 43 -20.31 7.09 -22.95
N LEU A 44 -21.27 7.29 -22.04
CA LEU A 44 -21.11 8.15 -20.88
C LEU A 44 -20.10 7.58 -19.89
N ILE A 45 -20.17 6.26 -19.60
CA ILE A 45 -19.23 5.60 -18.69
C ILE A 45 -17.81 5.65 -19.25
N VAL A 46 -17.62 5.36 -20.54
CA VAL A 46 -16.30 5.41 -21.18
C VAL A 46 -15.77 6.84 -21.24
N SER A 47 -16.64 7.82 -21.52
CA SER A 47 -16.24 9.23 -21.53
C SER A 47 -15.82 9.72 -20.15
N ASP A 48 -16.53 9.31 -19.10
CA ASP A 48 -16.18 9.62 -17.71
C ASP A 48 -14.88 8.93 -17.28
N ASP A 49 -14.69 7.65 -17.61
CA ASP A 49 -13.44 6.93 -17.29
C ASP A 49 -12.25 7.50 -18.05
N ALA A 50 -12.41 7.85 -19.34
CA ALA A 50 -11.39 8.51 -20.13
C ALA A 50 -11.04 9.90 -19.56
N ARG A 51 -12.04 10.69 -19.15
CA ARG A 51 -11.82 11.98 -18.49
C ARG A 51 -11.03 11.79 -17.18
N LYS A 52 -11.42 10.82 -16.34
CA LYS A 52 -10.71 10.52 -15.08
C LYS A 52 -9.25 10.14 -15.32
N ARG A 53 -8.95 9.32 -16.33
CA ARG A 53 -7.58 8.93 -16.68
C ARG A 53 -6.71 10.11 -17.16
N LEU A 54 -7.31 11.11 -17.80
CA LEU A 54 -6.58 12.27 -18.32
C LEU A 54 -6.44 13.40 -17.30
N VAL A 55 -7.44 13.61 -16.44
CA VAL A 55 -7.51 14.76 -15.52
C VAL A 55 -6.99 14.44 -14.13
N ASN A 56 -7.17 13.22 -13.65
CA ASN A 56 -6.67 12.85 -12.33
C ASN A 56 -5.16 12.68 -12.41
N THR A 57 -4.40 13.44 -11.63
CA THR A 57 -2.95 13.35 -11.57
C THR A 57 -2.48 13.67 -10.16
N VAL A 58 -1.33 13.11 -9.77
CA VAL A 58 -0.69 13.40 -8.49
C VAL A 58 0.50 14.28 -8.78
N GLU A 59 0.58 15.43 -8.13
CA GLU A 59 1.72 16.32 -8.30
C GLU A 59 2.77 16.05 -7.23
N ILE A 60 4.00 15.84 -7.66
CA ILE A 60 5.14 15.65 -6.76
C ILE A 60 5.74 17.03 -6.51
N ILE A 61 5.70 17.46 -5.25
CA ILE A 61 6.18 18.78 -4.82
C ILE A 61 7.69 18.75 -4.64
N SER A 62 8.19 17.80 -3.84
CA SER A 62 9.60 17.69 -3.47
C SER A 62 10.00 16.24 -3.27
N VAL A 63 11.27 15.92 -3.54
CA VAL A 63 11.85 14.61 -3.23
C VAL A 63 13.16 14.84 -2.47
N ILE A 64 13.20 14.30 -1.26
CA ILE A 64 14.33 14.37 -0.34
C ILE A 64 14.84 12.95 -0.16
N ALA A 65 16.15 12.75 -0.17
CA ALA A 65 16.75 11.49 0.23
C ALA A 65 17.65 11.66 1.46
N GLU A 66 17.68 10.64 2.31
CA GLU A 66 18.61 10.55 3.42
C GLU A 66 19.93 9.95 2.93
N GLY A 67 21.00 10.72 3.09
CA GLY A 67 22.34 10.38 2.64
C GLY A 67 23.29 10.08 3.80
N ASN A 68 24.14 9.07 3.61
CA ASN A 68 25.24 8.79 4.52
C ASN A 68 26.53 9.45 4.00
N SER A 69 26.97 10.53 4.67
CA SER A 69 28.19 11.27 4.32
C SER A 69 29.49 10.44 4.34
N THR A 70 29.50 9.26 4.98
CA THR A 70 30.70 8.40 5.04
C THR A 70 30.80 7.41 3.88
N GLN A 71 29.65 6.97 3.36
CA GLN A 71 29.55 5.98 2.29
C GLN A 71 29.13 6.60 0.95
N GLU A 72 28.73 7.88 0.94
CA GLU A 72 28.24 8.60 -0.22
C GLU A 72 27.09 7.88 -0.94
N ASN A 73 26.19 7.30 -0.14
CA ASN A 73 25.02 6.56 -0.60
C ASN A 73 23.72 7.21 -0.08
N LEU A 74 22.66 7.13 -0.88
CA LEU A 74 21.30 7.55 -0.57
C LEU A 74 20.40 6.33 -0.38
N ARG A 75 19.70 6.28 0.75
CA ARG A 75 18.84 5.14 1.11
C ARG A 75 17.40 5.56 1.35
N HIS A 76 17.10 6.49 2.25
CA HIS A 76 15.70 6.77 2.60
C HIS A 76 15.12 7.86 1.72
N PHE A 77 14.09 7.56 0.92
CA PHE A 77 13.42 8.54 0.06
C PHE A 77 12.13 9.04 0.70
N GLU A 78 12.06 10.35 0.90
CA GLU A 78 10.94 11.11 1.42
C GLU A 78 10.38 11.97 0.28
N SER A 79 9.18 11.69 -0.18
CA SER A 79 8.56 12.40 -1.30
C SER A 79 7.28 13.08 -0.88
N LEU A 80 7.19 14.39 -1.11
CA LEU A 80 6.01 15.17 -0.78
C LEU A 80 5.10 15.24 -2.02
N LEU A 81 3.86 14.74 -1.87
CA LEU A 81 2.89 14.69 -2.95
C LEU A 81 1.60 15.43 -2.55
N ARG A 82 0.93 15.99 -3.56
CA ARG A 82 -0.41 16.56 -3.46
C ARG A 82 -1.26 16.13 -4.64
N LEU A 83 -2.57 16.28 -4.52
CA LEU A 83 -3.47 16.11 -5.65
C LEU A 83 -3.27 17.24 -6.68
N GLY A 84 -3.20 16.91 -7.96
CA GLY A 84 -3.13 17.88 -9.03
C GLY A 84 -4.39 18.76 -9.11
N PRO A 85 -4.28 20.01 -9.58
CA PRO A 85 -5.43 20.90 -9.69
C PRO A 85 -6.47 20.35 -10.67
N GLY A 86 -7.74 20.30 -10.25
CA GLY A 86 -8.85 19.79 -11.06
C GLY A 86 -8.98 18.27 -11.10
N SER A 87 -8.08 17.54 -10.45
CA SER A 87 -8.20 16.09 -10.27
C SER A 87 -9.29 15.74 -9.25
N ASN A 88 -9.94 14.60 -9.46
CA ASN A 88 -10.79 14.00 -8.44
C ASN A 88 -9.95 13.30 -7.37
N PRO A 89 -10.51 13.02 -6.18
CA PRO A 89 -9.80 12.29 -5.14
C PRO A 89 -9.21 10.97 -5.63
N ILE A 90 -7.98 10.68 -5.22
CA ILE A 90 -7.22 9.48 -5.62
C ILE A 90 -7.05 8.56 -4.41
N GLN A 91 -7.37 7.28 -4.56
CA GLN A 91 -7.13 6.31 -3.50
C GLN A 91 -5.65 5.93 -3.46
N LEU A 92 -5.01 6.19 -2.31
CA LEU A 92 -3.63 5.81 -2.03
C LEU A 92 -3.48 4.28 -1.90
N ARG A 93 -4.55 3.59 -1.48
CA ARG A 93 -4.60 2.13 -1.34
C ARG A 93 -4.19 1.37 -2.59
N THR A 94 -4.57 1.87 -3.76
CA THR A 94 -4.33 1.24 -5.05
C THR A 94 -3.24 1.94 -5.85
N MET A 95 -2.60 2.96 -5.27
CA MET A 95 -1.47 3.63 -5.89
C MET A 95 -0.21 2.77 -5.71
N GLY A 96 0.52 2.60 -6.79
CA GLY A 96 1.85 2.00 -6.75
C GLY A 96 2.94 3.02 -7.03
N ILE A 97 4.15 2.67 -6.61
CA ILE A 97 5.35 3.46 -6.83
C ILE A 97 6.36 2.55 -7.48
N SER A 98 7.05 3.02 -8.50
CA SER A 98 8.18 2.28 -9.07
C SER A 98 9.40 3.18 -9.14
N MET A 99 10.53 2.63 -8.76
CA MET A 99 11.82 3.27 -8.93
C MET A 99 12.64 2.48 -9.94
N LEU A 100 13.17 3.19 -10.93
CA LEU A 100 14.02 2.65 -11.98
C LEU A 100 15.36 3.37 -11.91
N THR A 101 16.44 2.62 -11.85
CA THR A 101 17.81 3.14 -11.89
C THR A 101 18.54 2.51 -13.08
N GLN A 102 19.82 2.83 -13.25
CA GLN A 102 20.64 2.20 -14.28
C GLN A 102 20.88 0.70 -14.04
N THR A 103 20.78 0.24 -12.79
CA THR A 103 21.20 -1.10 -12.37
C THR A 103 20.05 -1.98 -11.86
N TRP A 104 18.98 -1.37 -11.34
CA TRP A 104 17.87 -2.09 -10.73
C TRP A 104 16.52 -1.41 -10.99
N THR A 105 15.45 -2.17 -10.81
CA THR A 105 14.08 -1.68 -10.87
C THR A 105 13.28 -2.29 -9.73
N SER A 106 12.44 -1.50 -9.10
CA SER A 106 11.56 -1.92 -8.02
C SER A 106 10.15 -1.38 -8.23
N ALA A 107 9.17 -2.08 -7.66
CA ALA A 107 7.80 -1.61 -7.57
C ALA A 107 7.28 -1.90 -6.16
N ALA A 108 6.72 -0.87 -5.53
CA ALA A 108 6.25 -0.89 -4.15
C ALA A 108 4.73 -0.69 -4.09
N SER A 109 4.11 -1.37 -3.13
CA SER A 109 2.69 -1.21 -2.79
C SER A 109 2.52 -0.59 -1.39
N LEU A 110 1.34 -0.07 -1.09
CA LEU A 110 1.11 0.58 0.20
C LEU A 110 1.09 -0.44 1.35
N SER A 111 1.85 -0.19 2.42
CA SER A 111 1.68 -0.85 3.72
C SER A 111 0.82 0.03 4.63
N HIS A 112 -0.40 -0.42 4.90
CA HIS A 112 -1.37 0.30 5.75
C HIS A 112 -2.44 -0.65 6.29
N THR A 113 -2.99 -0.35 7.49
CA THR A 113 -4.04 -1.14 8.16
C THR A 113 -5.30 -1.38 7.31
N SER A 114 -5.59 -0.48 6.36
CA SER A 114 -6.73 -0.63 5.43
C SER A 114 -6.53 -1.69 4.33
N ILE A 115 -5.31 -2.18 4.16
CA ILE A 115 -4.98 -3.22 3.18
C ILE A 115 -4.94 -4.55 3.91
N ASP A 116 -4.09 -4.64 4.93
CA ASP A 116 -3.93 -5.82 5.76
C ASP A 116 -4.27 -5.46 7.20
N ASN A 117 -5.43 -5.93 7.70
CA ASN A 117 -5.82 -5.77 9.11
C ASN A 117 -5.65 -7.08 9.89
N TYR A 118 -4.73 -7.94 9.44
CA TYR A 118 -4.46 -9.17 10.15
C TYR A 118 -3.67 -8.84 11.42
N SER A 119 -4.29 -9.08 12.58
CA SER A 119 -3.63 -9.02 13.87
C SER A 119 -3.87 -10.31 14.66
N TYR A 120 -2.80 -10.84 15.24
CA TYR A 120 -2.82 -12.02 16.08
C TYR A 120 -2.41 -11.64 17.50
N ARG A 121 -3.34 -11.80 18.46
CA ARG A 121 -3.07 -11.50 19.87
C ARG A 121 -2.46 -12.72 20.55
N ILE A 122 -1.32 -12.52 21.20
CA ILE A 122 -0.66 -13.53 22.03
C ILE A 122 -1.32 -13.48 23.42
N SER A 123 -2.12 -14.52 23.75
CA SER A 123 -2.98 -14.56 24.94
C SER A 123 -2.30 -15.02 26.24
N SER A 124 -0.98 -15.24 26.24
CA SER A 124 -0.26 -15.71 27.42
C SER A 124 0.44 -14.57 28.15
N SER A 125 0.34 -14.55 29.48
CA SER A 125 1.19 -13.72 30.34
C SER A 125 2.66 -13.93 29.95
N VAL A 126 3.42 -12.86 29.76
CA VAL A 126 4.83 -12.87 29.31
C VAL A 126 5.66 -13.92 30.05
N ASN A 127 5.77 -15.10 29.46
CA ASN A 127 6.60 -16.17 29.96
C ASN A 127 7.90 -16.14 29.17
N THR A 128 8.98 -15.74 29.84
CA THR A 128 10.28 -15.51 29.19
C THR A 128 11.02 -16.79 28.81
N THR A 129 10.43 -17.96 29.09
CA THR A 129 11.08 -19.26 28.92
C THR A 129 10.38 -20.18 27.92
N ASN A 130 9.14 -19.89 27.54
CA ASN A 130 8.36 -20.79 26.68
C ASN A 130 8.12 -20.18 25.31
N TRP A 131 8.29 -20.99 24.28
CA TRP A 131 7.88 -20.65 22.92
C TRP A 131 6.36 -20.71 22.79
N VAL A 132 5.78 -19.71 22.15
CA VAL A 132 4.36 -19.64 21.80
C VAL A 132 4.23 -19.80 20.29
N SER A 133 3.37 -20.72 19.85
CA SER A 133 3.10 -20.89 18.43
C SER A 133 2.27 -19.74 17.90
N VAL A 134 2.68 -19.21 16.74
CA VAL A 134 2.00 -18.15 16.01
C VAL A 134 1.66 -18.65 14.60
N PRO A 135 0.68 -18.05 13.92
CA PRO A 135 0.30 -18.45 12.57
C PRO A 135 1.44 -18.25 11.57
N ASP A 136 1.57 -19.21 10.65
CA ASP A 136 2.50 -19.23 9.51
C ASP A 136 2.66 -17.84 8.85
N ARG A 137 3.91 -17.36 8.82
CA ARG A 137 4.39 -16.06 8.36
C ARG A 137 5.32 -16.15 7.17
N ASP A 138 6.03 -17.26 6.97
CA ASP A 138 6.88 -17.49 5.78
C ASP A 138 6.18 -18.31 4.69
N SER A 139 4.93 -18.70 4.92
CA SER A 139 4.09 -19.48 4.03
C SER A 139 4.68 -20.85 3.70
N ASP A 140 5.50 -21.43 4.59
CA ASP A 140 6.05 -22.78 4.46
C ASP A 140 5.04 -23.89 4.84
N GLY A 141 3.85 -23.51 5.32
CA GLY A 141 2.79 -24.40 5.76
C GLY A 141 2.94 -24.87 7.21
N VAL A 142 3.90 -24.32 7.95
CA VAL A 142 4.20 -24.63 9.35
C VAL A 142 4.09 -23.34 10.18
N ASN A 143 3.56 -23.48 11.39
CA ASN A 143 3.44 -22.34 12.30
C ASN A 143 4.80 -21.98 12.92
N GLU A 144 5.09 -20.69 13.04
CA GLU A 144 6.28 -20.21 13.73
C GLU A 144 6.15 -20.29 15.24
N LEU A 145 7.29 -20.10 15.88
CA LEU A 145 7.41 -20.02 17.33
C LEU A 145 7.96 -18.64 17.72
N ILE A 146 7.35 -17.98 18.69
CA ILE A 146 7.86 -16.73 19.28
C ILE A 146 8.19 -16.94 20.75
N GLN A 147 9.31 -16.37 21.18
CA GLN A 147 9.72 -16.30 22.58
C GLN A 147 10.11 -14.88 22.96
N LEU A 148 9.76 -14.49 24.17
CA LEU A 148 10.18 -13.24 24.78
C LEU A 148 11.37 -13.53 25.70
N PHE A 149 12.40 -12.72 25.67
CA PHE A 149 13.60 -12.89 26.46
C PHE A 149 14.04 -11.55 27.06
N ILE A 150 14.73 -11.57 28.19
CA ILE A 150 15.33 -10.35 28.76
C ILE A 150 16.82 -10.44 28.52
N GLY A 151 17.33 -9.56 27.66
CA GLY A 151 18.74 -9.42 27.38
C GLY A 151 19.57 -9.17 28.64
N ALA A 152 20.85 -9.54 28.62
CA ALA A 152 21.79 -9.21 29.69
C ALA A 152 21.87 -7.68 29.95
N ASP A 153 21.48 -6.89 28.95
CA ASP A 153 21.40 -5.43 28.97
C ASP A 153 20.16 -4.89 29.71
N GLY A 154 19.24 -5.75 30.17
CA GLY A 154 18.02 -5.36 30.89
C GLY A 154 16.82 -4.97 30.02
N TYR A 155 16.90 -5.21 28.70
CA TYR A 155 15.85 -4.93 27.72
C TYR A 155 15.04 -6.19 27.38
N LEU A 156 13.77 -6.04 26.98
CA LEU A 156 12.98 -7.15 26.43
C LEU A 156 13.28 -7.30 24.95
N ASP A 157 13.75 -8.49 24.58
CA ASP A 157 13.95 -8.91 23.21
C ASP A 157 12.85 -9.93 22.84
N VAL A 158 12.37 -9.88 21.60
CA VAL A 158 11.47 -10.91 21.04
C VAL A 158 12.28 -11.69 20.02
N LYS A 159 12.29 -13.01 20.17
CA LYS A 159 12.84 -13.95 19.20
C LYS A 159 11.71 -14.64 18.48
N MET A 160 11.82 -14.76 17.16
CA MET A 160 10.95 -15.58 16.33
C MET A 160 11.78 -16.69 15.70
N ASN A 161 11.20 -17.87 15.60
CA ASN A 161 11.77 -19.02 14.93
C ASN A 161 10.85 -19.38 13.77
N LEU A 162 11.32 -19.04 12.56
CA LEU A 162 10.73 -19.40 11.27
C LEU A 162 11.05 -20.86 11.02
N SER A 163 10.04 -21.68 10.77
CA SER A 163 10.10 -23.14 10.91
C SER A 163 10.86 -23.87 9.80
N ASN A 164 12.17 -23.60 9.60
CA ASN A 164 13.05 -24.56 8.94
C ASN A 164 14.53 -24.52 9.41
N PRO A 165 15.02 -25.58 10.10
CA PRO A 165 16.31 -25.63 10.79
C PRO A 165 17.52 -26.09 9.92
N SER A 166 17.57 -25.74 8.62
CA SER A 166 18.67 -26.20 7.75
C SER A 166 19.93 -25.32 7.74
N LEU A 167 19.93 -24.23 8.51
CA LEU A 167 21.14 -23.49 8.85
C LEU A 167 21.28 -23.47 10.37
N ALA A 168 22.46 -23.84 10.87
CA ALA A 168 22.83 -23.76 12.28
C ALA A 168 22.88 -22.31 12.84
N ASP A 169 22.31 -21.35 12.10
CA ASP A 169 22.08 -19.95 12.44
C ASP A 169 20.57 -19.62 12.51
N ALA A 170 19.70 -20.63 12.65
CA ALA A 170 18.22 -20.53 12.68
C ALA A 170 17.61 -19.86 13.93
N TYR A 171 18.29 -18.85 14.45
CA TYR A 171 17.66 -17.74 15.13
C TYR A 171 17.79 -16.57 14.18
N ALA A 172 16.78 -16.32 13.35
CA ALA A 172 16.55 -14.96 12.89
C ALA A 172 16.23 -14.15 14.14
N THR A 173 17.30 -13.75 14.83
CA THR A 173 17.24 -12.87 15.97
C THR A 173 16.99 -11.53 15.32
N ALA A 174 15.73 -11.31 14.90
CA ALA A 174 15.23 -9.99 14.61
C ALA A 174 15.49 -9.22 15.90
N ASN A 175 16.64 -8.55 15.94
CA ASN A 175 17.09 -7.83 17.09
C ASN A 175 16.12 -6.67 17.18
N LEU A 176 15.11 -6.84 18.02
CA LEU A 176 14.13 -5.82 18.23
C LEU A 176 14.86 -4.54 18.64
N GLY A 177 14.27 -3.41 18.28
CA GLY A 177 14.54 -2.20 19.03
C GLY A 177 14.49 -2.54 20.52
N LYS A 178 15.60 -2.28 21.22
CA LYS A 178 15.73 -2.52 22.65
C LYS A 178 14.60 -1.78 23.38
N ILE A 179 13.60 -2.50 23.90
CA ILE A 179 12.51 -1.85 24.64
C ILE A 179 12.99 -1.60 26.07
N ASN A 180 13.28 -0.33 26.41
CA ASN A 180 13.77 0.02 27.73
C ASN A 180 12.63 -0.02 28.75
N PHE A 181 12.66 -0.98 29.67
CA PHE A 181 11.75 -1.00 30.83
C PHE A 181 12.35 -0.31 32.05
N SER A 182 13.60 0.14 32.02
CA SER A 182 14.28 0.75 33.18
C SER A 182 13.84 2.21 33.38
N GLY A 183 12.75 2.39 34.11
CA GLY A 183 12.31 3.67 34.67
C GLY A 183 12.00 3.53 36.16
N THR A 184 12.46 4.48 36.97
CA THR A 184 12.14 4.58 38.41
C THR A 184 10.70 4.99 38.70
N THR A 185 9.89 5.21 37.65
CA THR A 185 8.49 5.65 37.70
C THR A 185 7.64 4.74 36.82
N SER A 186 6.41 4.41 37.23
CA SER A 186 5.49 3.62 36.42
C SER A 186 5.28 4.28 35.05
N GLN A 187 5.70 3.61 33.98
CA GLN A 187 5.53 4.08 32.61
C GLN A 187 4.51 3.19 31.89
N GLN A 188 3.56 3.84 31.23
CA GLN A 188 2.64 3.19 30.29
C GLN A 188 3.41 2.94 29.00
N LEU A 189 3.55 1.68 28.62
CA LEU A 189 4.23 1.25 27.40
C LEU A 189 3.16 1.04 26.33
N THR A 190 2.77 2.13 25.68
CA THR A 190 1.80 2.09 24.58
C THR A 190 2.50 2.19 23.23
N ASN A 191 2.20 1.24 22.35
CA ASN A 191 2.48 1.30 20.91
C ASN A 191 3.97 1.24 20.57
N ILE A 192 4.69 0.30 21.18
CA ILE A 192 6.06 0.00 20.72
C ILE A 192 5.95 -1.00 19.58
N GLU A 193 6.16 -0.50 18.37
CA GLU A 193 6.16 -1.28 17.14
C GLU A 193 7.60 -1.70 16.78
N ALA A 194 7.76 -2.94 16.36
CA ALA A 194 9.02 -3.41 15.79
C ALA A 194 8.74 -4.35 14.61
N ALA A 195 9.55 -4.23 13.57
CA ALA A 195 9.48 -5.07 12.37
C ALA A 195 10.36 -6.32 12.53
N PHE A 196 9.88 -7.45 12.03
CA PHE A 196 10.64 -8.70 11.95
C PHE A 196 11.29 -8.82 10.57
N PHE A 197 12.61 -8.74 10.53
CA PHE A 197 13.38 -8.96 9.32
C PHE A 197 14.22 -10.24 9.44
N ASP A 198 14.39 -10.97 8.35
CA ASP A 198 15.51 -11.92 8.23
C ASP A 198 16.83 -11.18 7.92
N ASP A 199 17.93 -11.94 7.88
CA ASP A 199 19.25 -11.42 7.47
C ASP A 199 19.26 -10.88 6.02
N SER A 200 18.26 -11.28 5.22
CA SER A 200 18.04 -10.81 3.86
C SER A 200 17.08 -9.61 3.77
N GLN A 201 16.68 -9.01 4.90
CA GLN A 201 15.74 -7.88 5.01
C GLN A 201 14.31 -8.13 4.50
N ASN A 202 13.88 -9.38 4.41
CA ASN A 202 12.49 -9.71 4.13
C ASN A 202 11.65 -9.51 5.40
N LEU A 203 10.51 -8.85 5.29
CA LEU A 203 9.64 -8.55 6.42
C LEU A 203 8.66 -9.70 6.69
N TYR A 204 8.62 -10.19 7.94
CA TYR A 204 7.70 -11.25 8.40
C TYR A 204 6.54 -10.72 9.24
N GLY A 205 6.47 -9.40 9.43
CA GLY A 205 5.40 -8.70 10.13
C GLY A 205 5.91 -7.77 11.22
N TYR A 206 4.98 -7.23 12.01
CA TYR A 206 5.24 -6.27 13.07
C TYR A 206 4.74 -6.81 14.40
N ILE A 207 5.49 -6.54 15.47
CA ILE A 207 5.03 -6.77 16.83
C ILE A 207 4.71 -5.46 17.49
N VAL A 208 3.52 -5.40 18.11
CA VAL A 208 3.10 -4.29 18.94
C VAL A 208 2.96 -4.80 20.36
N VAL A 209 3.68 -4.14 21.27
CA VAL A 209 3.59 -4.43 22.69
C VAL A 209 2.82 -3.32 23.38
N HIS A 210 1.70 -3.67 24.01
CA HIS A 210 0.97 -2.77 24.90
C HIS A 210 1.08 -3.30 26.33
N GLY A 211 1.61 -2.51 27.26
CA GLY A 211 1.70 -2.93 28.65
C GLY A 211 1.90 -1.80 29.66
N TYR A 212 1.95 -2.19 30.92
CA TYR A 212 2.27 -1.29 32.03
C TYR A 212 3.50 -1.80 32.77
N ASN A 213 4.47 -0.92 33.00
CA ASN A 213 5.53 -1.20 33.98
C ASN A 213 5.14 -0.60 35.33
N ASN A 214 5.13 -1.43 36.38
CA ASN A 214 5.05 -0.96 37.75
C ASN A 214 6.47 -0.84 38.33
N GLY A 215 6.83 0.36 38.78
CA GLY A 215 8.21 0.73 39.09
C GLY A 215 8.98 -0.33 39.88
N SER A 216 10.24 -0.56 39.46
CA SER A 216 11.24 -1.55 39.92
C SER A 216 11.26 -2.93 39.24
N GLN A 217 10.33 -3.25 38.34
CA GLN A 217 10.37 -4.52 37.60
C GLN A 217 10.86 -4.31 36.16
N LEU A 218 11.82 -5.13 35.72
CA LEU A 218 12.26 -5.23 34.30
C LEU A 218 11.24 -6.01 33.43
N ARG A 219 10.03 -6.23 33.95
CA ARG A 219 8.99 -7.05 33.34
C ARG A 219 7.67 -6.27 33.35
N PRO A 220 6.96 -6.18 32.22
CA PRO A 220 5.60 -5.65 32.22
C PRO A 220 4.70 -6.58 33.04
N THR A 221 3.97 -6.03 34.02
CA THR A 221 3.07 -6.79 34.91
C THR A 221 1.83 -7.31 34.19
N SER A 222 1.41 -6.62 33.13
CA SER A 222 0.46 -7.07 32.14
C SER A 222 0.87 -6.45 30.80
N SER A 223 1.19 -7.27 29.82
CA SER A 223 1.35 -6.81 28.45
C SER A 223 0.58 -7.71 27.50
N ASN A 224 -0.19 -7.08 26.63
CA ASN A 224 -0.79 -7.71 25.48
C ASN A 224 0.14 -7.49 24.28
N ILE A 225 0.57 -8.58 23.67
CA ILE A 225 1.46 -8.56 22.52
C ILE A 225 0.63 -8.96 21.31
N THR A 226 0.70 -8.16 20.25
CA THR A 226 -0.01 -8.42 19.01
C THR A 226 0.97 -8.44 17.87
N ILE A 227 0.83 -9.43 16.98
CA ILE A 227 1.58 -9.49 15.73
C ILE A 227 0.65 -9.03 14.64
N GLN A 228 1.08 -8.09 13.82
CA GLN A 228 0.29 -7.52 12.74
C GLN A 228 1.06 -7.44 11.43
N ASN A 229 0.35 -7.35 10.31
CA ASN A 229 0.95 -7.29 8.97
C ASN A 229 1.07 -5.85 8.44
N PHE A 230 0.74 -4.86 9.26
CA PHE A 230 0.72 -3.46 8.91
C PHE A 230 1.46 -2.62 9.96
N VAL A 231 1.93 -1.44 9.54
CA VAL A 231 2.44 -0.42 10.46
C VAL A 231 1.33 0.53 10.88
N ASP A 232 1.23 0.84 12.17
CA ASP A 232 0.41 1.96 12.65
C ASP A 232 1.16 3.29 12.44
N THR A 233 2.49 3.27 12.61
CA THR A 233 3.34 4.44 12.39
C THR A 233 4.24 4.26 11.17
N CYS A 234 4.08 5.13 10.18
CA CYS A 234 4.95 5.14 9.02
C CYS A 234 6.34 5.68 9.38
N ASN A 235 7.33 4.79 9.41
CA ASN A 235 8.75 5.09 9.65
C ASN A 235 9.63 4.20 8.76
N PHE A 236 10.82 4.68 8.39
CA PHE A 236 11.76 3.95 7.53
C PHE A 236 12.25 2.63 8.14
N ASP A 237 12.38 2.56 9.46
CA ASP A 237 12.82 1.35 10.18
C ASP A 237 11.76 0.24 10.21
N LEU A 238 10.50 0.62 10.02
CA LEU A 238 9.34 -0.27 10.08
C LEU A 238 8.82 -0.60 8.67
N LEU A 239 9.56 -0.29 7.61
CA LEU A 239 9.09 -0.51 6.25
C LEU A 239 9.89 -1.62 5.59
N GLU A 240 9.21 -2.55 4.92
CA GLU A 240 9.89 -3.53 4.07
C GLU A 240 10.55 -2.82 2.88
N PRO A 241 11.88 -2.92 2.71
CA PRO A 241 12.56 -2.30 1.60
C PRO A 241 12.02 -2.80 0.25
N GLU A 242 11.93 -1.89 -0.72
CA GLU A 242 11.50 -2.10 -2.12
C GLU A 242 10.05 -2.50 -2.36
N ASN A 243 9.51 -3.40 -1.55
CA ASN A 243 8.20 -4.00 -1.78
C ASN A 243 7.06 -3.13 -1.25
N HIS A 244 7.34 -2.33 -0.20
CA HIS A 244 6.33 -1.54 0.46
C HIS A 244 6.72 -0.06 0.58
N TRP A 245 5.71 0.80 0.53
CA TRP A 245 5.80 2.21 0.89
C TRP A 245 4.74 2.56 1.93
N CYS A 246 4.96 3.60 2.71
CA CYS A 246 3.95 4.13 3.63
C CYS A 246 3.87 5.64 3.48
N TYR A 247 2.84 6.26 4.07
CA TYR A 247 2.68 7.72 4.02
C TYR A 247 2.40 8.31 5.39
N GLN A 248 2.77 9.58 5.51
CA GLN A 248 2.44 10.46 6.62
C GLN A 248 1.67 11.65 6.08
N ILE A 249 0.50 11.95 6.63
CA ILE A 249 -0.23 13.16 6.24
C ILE A 249 0.50 14.38 6.84
N LYS A 250 0.83 15.36 5.99
CA LYS A 250 1.37 16.66 6.43
C LYS A 250 0.25 17.69 6.58
N LEU A 251 -0.74 17.63 5.70
CA LEU A 251 -1.92 18.49 5.71
C LEU A 251 -3.11 17.70 5.17
N GLY A 252 -4.21 17.66 5.90
CA GLY A 252 -5.39 16.90 5.50
C GLY A 252 -5.97 16.06 6.63
N ASN A 253 -6.77 15.08 6.25
CA ASN A 253 -7.39 14.11 7.15
C ASN A 253 -6.50 12.84 7.26
N SER A 254 -6.89 11.88 8.09
CA SER A 254 -6.13 10.64 8.31
C SER A 254 -6.66 9.43 7.51
N ASP A 255 -7.29 9.67 6.36
CA ASP A 255 -7.82 8.62 5.51
C ASP A 255 -6.84 8.24 4.38
N THR A 256 -7.26 7.27 3.57
CA THR A 256 -6.44 6.69 2.48
C THR A 256 -6.74 7.31 1.12
N VAL A 257 -7.45 8.43 1.10
CA VAL A 257 -7.92 9.12 -0.09
C VAL A 257 -7.25 10.48 -0.13
N LEU A 258 -6.44 10.72 -1.16
CA LEU A 258 -5.81 12.01 -1.37
C LEU A 258 -6.81 12.97 -2.00
N GLU A 259 -7.27 13.96 -1.23
CA GLU A 259 -8.21 14.98 -1.67
C GLU A 259 -7.54 16.31 -2.05
N ALA A 260 -8.32 17.22 -2.64
CA ALA A 260 -7.83 18.53 -3.05
C ALA A 260 -7.46 19.38 -1.82
N GLY A 261 -6.23 19.88 -1.79
CA GLY A 261 -5.71 20.67 -0.67
C GLY A 261 -5.00 19.83 0.39
N GLU A 262 -5.01 18.50 0.25
CA GLU A 262 -4.22 17.62 1.11
C GLU A 262 -2.80 17.44 0.57
N THR A 263 -1.88 17.17 1.49
CA THR A 263 -0.49 16.92 1.18
C THR A 263 0.00 15.77 2.04
N VAL A 264 0.54 14.76 1.37
CA VAL A 264 1.05 13.54 1.99
C VAL A 264 2.52 13.41 1.69
N ASN A 265 3.22 12.84 2.66
CA ASN A 265 4.63 12.54 2.58
C ASN A 265 4.79 11.04 2.46
N ILE A 266 5.33 10.58 1.36
CA ILE A 266 5.53 9.18 1.04
C ILE A 266 6.95 8.79 1.42
N LEU A 267 7.07 7.70 2.16
CA LEU A 267 8.33 7.12 2.58
C LEU A 267 8.57 5.84 1.79
N TYR A 268 9.74 5.76 1.17
CA TYR A 268 10.21 4.62 0.39
C TYR A 268 11.68 4.35 0.70
N THR A 269 12.06 3.08 0.82
CA THR A 269 13.44 2.66 1.10
C THR A 269 13.81 1.53 0.13
N PRO A 270 14.94 1.62 -0.60
CA PRO A 270 15.50 0.52 -1.37
C PRO A 270 16.22 -0.47 -0.43
N LYS A 271 16.42 -1.69 -0.91
CA LYS A 271 17.10 -2.76 -0.18
C LYS A 271 18.60 -2.45 -0.08
N ARG A 272 19.27 -3.06 0.90
CA ARG A 272 20.74 -3.03 0.96
C ARG A 272 21.35 -3.55 -0.35
N GLY A 273 22.27 -2.77 -0.92
CA GLY A 273 22.89 -3.05 -2.22
C GLY A 273 22.21 -2.36 -3.41
N HIS A 274 20.99 -1.82 -3.22
CA HIS A 274 20.28 -0.98 -4.20
C HIS A 274 20.25 0.49 -3.74
N GLU A 275 21.22 0.90 -2.94
CA GLU A 275 21.41 2.30 -2.57
C GLU A 275 21.89 3.09 -3.80
N LEU A 276 21.47 4.35 -3.93
CA LEU A 276 21.97 5.21 -5.00
C LEU A 276 23.29 5.86 -4.57
N GLY A 277 24.31 5.78 -5.41
CA GLY A 277 25.55 6.51 -5.23
C GLY A 277 25.45 7.97 -5.70
N THR A 278 26.60 8.63 -5.77
CA THR A 278 26.77 9.94 -6.41
C THR A 278 26.70 9.82 -7.93
N ASP A 279 26.12 10.80 -8.60
CA ASP A 279 26.02 10.86 -10.07
C ASP A 279 25.22 9.71 -10.72
N ASP A 280 24.34 9.06 -9.97
CA ASP A 280 23.43 8.02 -10.47
C ASP A 280 22.13 8.64 -10.99
N GLU A 281 21.69 8.18 -12.17
CA GLU A 281 20.37 8.53 -12.71
C GLU A 281 19.29 7.58 -12.18
N PHE A 282 18.17 8.17 -11.76
CA PHE A 282 17.00 7.42 -11.34
C PHE A 282 15.71 8.10 -11.78
N GLU A 283 14.71 7.26 -11.95
CA GLU A 283 13.36 7.60 -12.32
C GLU A 283 12.41 7.10 -11.25
N LEU A 284 11.64 8.01 -10.66
CA LEU A 284 10.60 7.71 -9.70
C LEU A 284 9.24 7.97 -10.35
N THR A 285 8.41 6.93 -10.41
CA THR A 285 7.08 7.00 -11.02
C THR A 285 6.02 6.62 -10.00
N TYR A 286 5.01 7.48 -9.87
CA TYR A 286 3.80 7.24 -9.09
C TYR A 286 2.65 6.98 -10.04
N TYR A 287 2.02 5.83 -9.88
CA TYR A 287 0.92 5.41 -10.74
C TYR A 287 -0.34 5.15 -9.91
N PRO A 288 -1.30 6.09 -9.91
CA PRO A 288 -2.61 5.83 -9.32
C PRO A 288 -3.39 4.84 -10.19
N ASP A 289 -4.30 4.05 -9.59
CA ASP A 289 -5.20 3.15 -10.34
C ASP A 289 -6.02 3.87 -11.41
N ARG A 290 -6.44 5.12 -11.13
CA ARG A 290 -7.14 5.99 -12.07
C ARG A 290 -6.52 7.37 -12.14
N GLY A 291 -5.72 7.60 -13.16
CA GLY A 291 -5.15 8.90 -13.45
C GLY A 291 -3.94 8.80 -14.37
N ALA A 292 -3.34 9.96 -14.63
CA ALA A 292 -2.07 10.08 -15.31
C ALA A 292 -0.92 9.71 -14.38
N LEU A 293 0.09 9.07 -14.97
CA LEU A 293 1.35 8.74 -14.32
C LEU A 293 2.12 10.01 -13.99
N SER A 294 2.73 10.03 -12.81
CA SER A 294 3.51 11.16 -12.34
C SER A 294 4.95 10.71 -12.18
N ARG A 295 5.84 11.22 -13.04
CA ARG A 295 7.22 10.73 -13.17
C ARG A 295 8.22 11.86 -12.95
N ILE A 296 9.26 11.56 -12.18
CA ILE A 296 10.46 12.39 -12.03
C ILE A 296 11.64 11.58 -12.52
N ASN A 297 12.45 12.16 -13.42
CA ASN A 297 13.74 11.63 -13.81
C ASN A 297 14.83 12.61 -13.33
N ARG A 298 15.70 12.18 -12.42
CA ARG A 298 16.74 13.01 -11.81
C ARG A 298 18.04 12.26 -11.63
N LYS A 299 19.09 13.03 -11.38
CA LYS A 299 20.43 12.54 -11.10
C LYS A 299 20.80 12.93 -9.67
N THR A 300 21.43 12.01 -8.94
CA THR A 300 21.94 12.30 -7.60
C THR A 300 23.11 13.29 -7.67
N PRO A 301 23.37 14.09 -6.63
CA PRO A 301 24.48 15.03 -6.64
C PRO A 301 25.83 14.31 -6.65
N ASP A 302 26.85 15.03 -7.12
CA ASP A 302 28.24 14.56 -7.20
C ASP A 302 28.89 14.38 -5.81
N VAL A 303 28.39 15.07 -4.78
CA VAL A 303 28.87 14.95 -3.40
C VAL A 303 27.70 14.98 -2.41
N ILE A 304 27.66 14.01 -1.48
CA ILE A 304 26.65 13.92 -0.43
C ILE A 304 27.20 14.53 0.86
N THR A 305 26.89 15.81 1.08
CA THR A 305 27.42 16.59 2.21
C THR A 305 26.48 16.68 3.40
N ALA A 306 25.20 16.31 3.23
CA ALA A 306 24.15 16.47 4.23
C ALA A 306 23.37 15.17 4.43
N ILE A 307 22.86 14.99 5.65
CA ILE A 307 21.97 13.88 5.99
C ILE A 307 20.69 13.94 5.16
N LYS A 308 20.16 15.14 4.87
CA LYS A 308 19.03 15.32 3.94
C LYS A 308 19.50 16.00 2.66
N VAL A 309 19.33 15.31 1.54
CA VAL A 309 19.68 15.78 0.20
C VAL A 309 18.40 16.05 -0.59
N PHE A 310 18.22 17.30 -1.02
CA PHE A 310 17.12 17.67 -1.92
C PHE A 310 17.48 17.25 -3.34
N ILE A 311 16.67 16.39 -3.94
CA ILE A 311 16.90 15.88 -5.30
C ILE A 311 15.99 16.56 -6.33
N PHE A 312 14.79 16.95 -5.89
CA PHE A 312 13.81 17.71 -6.66
C PHE A 312 13.11 18.65 -5.69
N PRO A 313 12.96 19.94 -6.05
CA PRO A 313 13.17 21.08 -5.15
C PRO A 313 12.50 20.91 -3.79
#